data_AF-A0A0F9KAF1-F1
#
_entry.id   AF-A0A0F9KAF1-F1
#
_cell.length_a   1.000
_cell.length_b   1.000
_cell.length_c   1.000
_cell.angle_alpha   90.00
_cell.angle_beta   90.00
_cell.angle_gamma   90.00
#
_symmetry.space_group_name_H-M   'P 1'
#
loop_
_entity.id
_entity.type
_entity.pdbx_description
1 polymer ?
#
loop_
_entity_poly.entity_id
_entity_poly.type
_entity_poly.pdbx_seq_one_letter_code
_entity_poly.pdbx_strand_id
1 'polypeptide(L)'
;YTEYTMDQLDTPAVVDEIEDETGQSSLLSRIPHLSGGPRQAALKADYLGYRATGFPIRQACHLTGINHSTLTRWRANDPEFTDLETNHLQELQKNVGNDLIHLEFMRNMRMAMSRDSQILFKAACDLTSLTEREYDYLKKIRGYYTPSALIELDRATAPELADDGSVMAQLTVKIGKEDIEDEYGRRAGARALLEKFRVQVGVEVEVKSETKDSVNGNIIEGEAKEVTRTPASAVTDPV
;
A
#
# COMPACT_ATOMS: atom_id res chain seq x y z
N TYR A 1 -10.63 -66.70 -8.48
CA TYR A 1 -11.92 -65.99 -8.55
C TYR A 1 -12.44 -65.84 -7.14
N THR A 2 -12.16 -64.69 -6.55
CA THR A 2 -12.74 -64.24 -5.29
C THR A 2 -12.99 -62.76 -5.50
N GLU A 3 -14.26 -62.43 -5.69
CA GLU A 3 -14.78 -61.08 -5.85
C GLU A 3 -14.62 -60.33 -4.52
N TYR A 4 -13.99 -59.16 -4.56
CA TYR A 4 -13.96 -58.23 -3.42
C TYR A 4 -15.05 -57.20 -3.65
N THR A 5 -16.07 -57.25 -2.80
CA THR A 5 -17.19 -56.29 -2.74
C THR A 5 -16.67 -54.92 -2.33
N MET A 6 -16.83 -53.96 -3.23
CA MET A 6 -16.64 -52.53 -3.01
C MET A 6 -17.87 -51.97 -2.29
N ASP A 7 -17.96 -52.19 -0.99
CA ASP A 7 -18.94 -51.49 -0.15
C ASP A 7 -18.31 -51.17 1.20
N GLN A 8 -18.48 -49.91 1.62
CA GLN A 8 -18.15 -49.33 2.92
C GLN A 8 -16.68 -48.90 3.15
N LEU A 9 -16.28 -47.85 2.44
CA LEU A 9 -15.42 -46.84 3.04
C LEU A 9 -16.31 -45.73 3.60
N ASP A 10 -16.66 -45.89 4.87
CA ASP A 10 -17.14 -44.85 5.76
C ASP A 10 -16.09 -43.73 5.75
N THR A 11 -16.31 -42.74 4.90
CA THR A 11 -15.43 -41.57 4.77
C THR A 11 -15.77 -40.68 5.96
N PRO A 12 -14.88 -40.53 6.97
CA PRO A 12 -15.15 -39.61 8.05
C PRO A 12 -15.41 -38.25 7.44
N ALA A 13 -16.53 -37.64 7.82
CA ALA A 13 -16.93 -36.31 7.40
C ALA A 13 -15.68 -35.42 7.46
N VAL A 14 -15.19 -35.04 6.29
CA VAL A 14 -14.14 -34.03 6.14
C VAL A 14 -14.74 -32.80 6.80
N VAL A 15 -14.32 -32.56 8.04
CA VAL A 15 -14.37 -31.24 8.61
C VAL A 15 -13.52 -30.47 7.62
N ASP A 16 -14.16 -29.71 6.72
CA ASP A 16 -13.48 -28.75 5.88
C ASP A 16 -12.67 -27.88 6.85
N GLU A 17 -11.40 -28.21 7.01
CA GLU A 17 -10.39 -27.29 7.47
C GLU A 17 -10.48 -26.16 6.47
N ILE A 18 -11.20 -25.10 6.85
CA ILE A 18 -11.28 -23.89 6.07
C ILE A 18 -9.86 -23.34 6.11
N GLU A 19 -9.04 -23.74 5.16
CA GLU A 19 -7.77 -23.11 4.88
C GLU A 19 -8.12 -21.65 4.62
N ASP A 20 -7.75 -20.78 5.56
CA ASP A 20 -7.94 -19.34 5.43
C ASP A 20 -6.95 -18.83 4.37
N GLU A 21 -7.23 -19.12 3.11
CA GLU A 21 -6.39 -18.76 1.96
C GLU A 21 -6.15 -17.25 1.87
N THR A 22 -7.02 -16.46 2.51
CA THR A 22 -7.02 -15.00 2.44
C THR A 22 -6.48 -14.33 3.71
N GLY A 23 -6.46 -15.01 4.86
CA GLY A 23 -6.14 -14.39 6.16
C GLY A 23 -7.27 -13.51 6.72
N GLN A 24 -8.42 -13.48 6.03
CA GLN A 24 -9.58 -12.66 6.40
C GLN A 24 -10.24 -13.18 7.67
N SER A 25 -10.20 -14.49 7.89
CA SER A 25 -10.85 -15.12 9.03
C SER A 25 -10.24 -14.63 10.35
N SER A 26 -8.93 -14.34 10.35
CA SER A 26 -8.25 -13.72 11.50
C SER A 26 -8.78 -12.33 11.83
N LEU A 27 -9.02 -11.47 10.82
CA LEU A 27 -9.58 -10.13 11.06
C LEU A 27 -11.04 -10.18 11.49
N LEU A 28 -11.83 -11.05 10.85
CA LEU A 28 -13.24 -11.22 11.17
C LEU A 28 -13.46 -11.82 12.57
N SER A 29 -12.49 -12.54 13.11
CA SER A 29 -12.53 -13.03 14.50
C SER A 29 -12.54 -11.91 15.56
N ARG A 30 -12.17 -10.68 15.19
CA ARG A 30 -12.25 -9.51 16.07
C ARG A 30 -13.68 -8.99 16.23
N ILE A 31 -14.59 -9.38 15.34
CA ILE A 31 -16.01 -9.06 15.48
C ILE A 31 -16.56 -9.88 16.66
N PRO A 32 -17.25 -9.25 17.62
CA PRO A 32 -17.78 -9.96 18.80
C PRO A 32 -18.56 -11.22 18.43
N HIS A 33 -18.45 -12.26 19.26
CA HIS A 33 -19.05 -13.57 18.99
C HIS A 33 -20.57 -13.46 18.77
N LEU A 34 -21.00 -13.79 17.56
CA LEU A 34 -22.40 -13.69 17.16
C LEU A 34 -23.15 -14.98 17.48
N SER A 35 -24.42 -14.86 17.87
CA SER A 35 -25.23 -16.02 18.23
C SER A 35 -25.42 -17.00 17.05
N GLY A 36 -25.43 -18.30 17.33
CA GLY A 36 -25.69 -19.37 16.35
C GLY A 36 -24.57 -20.40 16.25
N GLY A 37 -24.74 -21.36 15.33
CA GLY A 37 -23.69 -22.34 15.02
C GLY A 37 -22.50 -21.71 14.30
N PRO A 38 -21.34 -22.40 14.21
CA PRO A 38 -20.10 -21.85 13.66
C PRO A 38 -20.27 -21.30 12.23
N ARG A 39 -21.00 -22.03 11.38
CA ARG A 39 -21.31 -21.61 10.01
C ARG A 39 -22.14 -20.32 9.94
N GLN A 40 -23.09 -20.14 10.86
CA GLN A 40 -23.93 -18.95 10.89
C GLN A 40 -23.15 -17.75 11.42
N ALA A 41 -22.29 -17.96 12.41
CA ALA A 41 -21.38 -16.93 12.91
C ALA A 41 -20.44 -16.43 11.80
N ALA A 42 -19.84 -17.33 11.01
CA ALA A 42 -19.00 -16.98 9.86
C ALA A 42 -19.77 -16.12 8.83
N LEU A 43 -20.95 -16.56 8.39
CA LEU A 43 -21.76 -15.79 7.42
C LEU A 43 -22.19 -14.41 7.93
N LYS A 44 -22.48 -14.30 9.24
CA LYS A 44 -22.78 -13.00 9.85
C LYS A 44 -21.53 -12.11 9.92
N ALA A 45 -20.37 -12.69 10.24
CA ALA A 45 -19.09 -11.97 10.27
C ALA A 45 -18.71 -11.48 8.87
N ASP A 46 -18.84 -12.31 7.83
CA ASP A 46 -18.64 -11.91 6.44
C ASP A 46 -19.56 -10.76 6.05
N TYR A 47 -20.84 -10.85 6.40
CA TYR A 47 -21.83 -9.80 6.15
C TYR A 47 -21.42 -8.49 6.81
N LEU A 48 -21.07 -8.53 8.10
CA LEU A 48 -20.60 -7.37 8.84
C LEU A 48 -19.28 -6.84 8.30
N GLY A 49 -18.40 -7.71 7.77
CA GLY A 49 -17.17 -7.33 7.07
C GLY A 49 -17.45 -6.47 5.84
N TYR A 50 -18.37 -6.89 4.96
CA TYR A 50 -18.80 -6.07 3.82
C TYR A 50 -19.51 -4.77 4.27
N ARG A 51 -20.24 -4.79 5.37
CA ARG A 51 -20.84 -3.56 5.91
C ARG A 51 -19.79 -2.61 6.49
N ALA A 52 -18.73 -3.14 7.11
CA ALA A 52 -17.59 -2.41 7.62
C ALA A 52 -16.74 -1.77 6.51
N THR A 53 -16.76 -2.31 5.30
CA THR A 53 -16.10 -1.70 4.14
C THR A 53 -17.01 -0.73 3.36
N GLY A 54 -18.23 -0.48 3.85
CA GLY A 54 -19.13 0.55 3.32
C GLY A 54 -20.14 0.05 2.27
N PHE A 55 -20.23 -1.26 2.02
CA PHE A 55 -21.24 -1.77 1.09
C PHE A 55 -22.67 -1.57 1.65
N PRO A 56 -23.64 -1.20 0.80
CA PRO A 56 -25.05 -1.15 1.18
C PRO A 56 -25.59 -2.56 1.45
N ILE A 57 -26.65 -2.66 2.27
CA ILE A 57 -27.27 -3.92 2.70
C ILE A 57 -27.47 -4.91 1.55
N ARG A 58 -28.03 -4.46 0.42
CA ARG A 58 -28.33 -5.34 -0.73
C ARG A 58 -27.07 -5.93 -1.36
N GLN A 59 -26.01 -5.14 -1.48
CA GLN A 59 -24.75 -5.61 -2.05
C GLN A 59 -24.03 -6.54 -1.08
N ALA A 60 -24.00 -6.21 0.22
CA ALA A 60 -23.45 -7.09 1.24
C ALA A 60 -24.18 -8.45 1.29
N CYS A 61 -25.52 -8.46 1.20
CA CYS A 61 -26.29 -9.70 1.10
C CYS A 61 -25.94 -10.51 -0.15
N HIS A 62 -25.77 -9.83 -1.29
CA HIS A 62 -25.40 -10.50 -2.53
C HIS A 62 -24.01 -11.13 -2.47
N LEU A 63 -23.01 -10.39 -1.97
CA LEU A 63 -21.62 -10.85 -1.88
C LEU A 63 -21.45 -12.02 -0.90
N THR A 64 -22.18 -11.99 0.21
CA THR A 64 -22.22 -13.11 1.19
C THR A 64 -23.09 -14.29 0.76
N GLY A 65 -23.85 -14.15 -0.32
CA GLY A 65 -24.79 -15.19 -0.77
C GLY A 65 -25.99 -15.41 0.15
N ILE A 66 -26.36 -14.43 0.98
CA ILE A 66 -27.53 -14.53 1.86
C ILE A 66 -28.75 -13.80 1.29
N ASN A 67 -29.94 -14.34 1.57
CA ASN A 67 -31.20 -13.69 1.24
C ASN A 67 -31.57 -12.61 2.26
N HIS A 68 -32.31 -11.59 1.82
CA HIS A 68 -32.81 -10.54 2.72
C HIS A 68 -33.72 -11.10 3.83
N SER A 69 -34.47 -12.17 3.56
CA SER A 69 -35.28 -12.86 4.59
C SER A 69 -34.43 -13.44 5.72
N THR A 70 -33.24 -13.97 5.39
CA THR A 70 -32.27 -14.46 6.37
C THR A 70 -31.77 -13.33 7.25
N LEU A 71 -31.45 -12.17 6.67
CA LEU A 71 -31.04 -10.98 7.40
C LEU A 71 -32.14 -10.49 8.35
N THR A 72 -33.39 -10.42 7.88
CA THR A 72 -34.54 -10.06 8.74
C THR A 72 -34.67 -11.01 9.92
N ARG A 73 -34.48 -12.32 9.70
CA ARG A 73 -34.50 -13.32 10.77
C ARG A 73 -33.34 -13.14 11.75
N TRP A 74 -32.13 -12.82 11.27
CA TRP A 74 -31.00 -12.54 12.16
C TRP A 74 -31.28 -11.33 13.04
N ARG A 75 -31.81 -10.24 12.49
CA ARG A 75 -32.17 -9.05 13.27
C ARG A 75 -33.24 -9.33 14.34
N ALA A 76 -34.19 -10.22 14.04
CA ALA A 76 -35.24 -10.58 14.98
C ALA A 76 -34.73 -11.48 16.13
N ASN A 77 -33.77 -12.37 15.86
CA ASN A 77 -33.33 -13.40 16.80
C ASN A 77 -32.03 -13.04 17.53
N ASP A 78 -31.29 -12.06 17.04
CA ASP A 78 -29.98 -11.67 17.54
C ASP A 78 -29.93 -10.14 17.74
N PRO A 79 -30.24 -9.65 18.96
CA PRO A 79 -30.24 -8.24 19.27
C PRO A 79 -28.82 -7.65 19.21
N GLU A 80 -27.79 -8.43 19.59
CA GLU A 80 -26.39 -7.99 19.53
C GLU A 80 -25.94 -7.76 18.08
N PHE A 81 -26.28 -8.67 17.17
CA PHE A 81 -26.04 -8.49 15.74
C PHE A 81 -26.72 -7.22 15.20
N THR A 82 -27.96 -6.96 15.63
CA THR A 82 -28.71 -5.77 15.20
C THR A 82 -28.04 -4.50 15.69
N ASP A 83 -27.61 -4.48 16.95
CA ASP A 83 -26.91 -3.37 17.58
C ASP A 83 -25.58 -3.07 16.88
N LEU A 84 -24.82 -4.12 16.54
CA LEU A 84 -23.60 -4.00 15.74
C LEU A 84 -23.85 -3.41 14.35
N GLU A 85 -24.94 -3.82 13.70
CA GLU A 85 -25.28 -3.39 12.34
C GLU A 85 -25.81 -1.94 12.29
N THR A 86 -26.51 -1.47 13.35
CA THR A 86 -27.15 -0.16 13.38
C THR A 86 -26.38 0.89 14.16
N ASN A 87 -25.96 0.57 15.39
CA ASN A 87 -25.40 1.54 16.32
C ASN A 87 -23.86 1.54 16.29
N HIS A 88 -23.24 0.36 16.22
CA HIS A 88 -21.76 0.22 16.23
C HIS A 88 -21.13 0.08 14.84
N LEU A 89 -21.89 0.34 13.77
CA LEU A 89 -21.36 0.20 12.40
C LEU A 89 -20.18 1.13 12.14
N GLN A 90 -20.21 2.36 12.65
CA GLN A 90 -19.12 3.33 12.46
C GLN A 90 -17.82 2.89 13.15
N GLU A 91 -17.94 2.30 14.35
CA GLU A 91 -16.80 1.75 15.08
C GLU A 91 -16.20 0.56 14.33
N LEU A 92 -17.06 -0.30 13.77
CA LEU A 92 -16.66 -1.43 12.95
C LEU A 92 -15.95 -0.98 11.66
N GLN A 93 -16.45 0.07 11.01
CA GLN A 93 -15.82 0.67 9.84
C GLN A 93 -14.42 1.20 10.15
N LYS A 94 -14.26 1.88 11.30
CA LYS A 94 -12.97 2.43 11.73
C LYS A 94 -11.95 1.33 12.06
N ASN A 95 -12.37 0.28 12.75
CA ASN A 95 -11.46 -0.73 13.29
C ASN A 95 -11.20 -1.90 12.33
N VAL A 96 -12.24 -2.41 11.66
CA VAL A 96 -12.16 -3.62 10.83
C VAL A 96 -12.19 -3.27 9.35
N GLY A 97 -12.93 -2.24 8.96
CA GLY A 97 -13.09 -1.83 7.56
C GLY A 97 -11.75 -1.48 6.89
N ASN A 98 -10.96 -0.62 7.52
CA ASN A 98 -9.65 -0.21 7.01
C ASN A 98 -8.68 -1.40 6.91
N ASP A 99 -8.64 -2.25 7.94
CA ASP A 99 -7.77 -3.44 7.97
C ASP A 99 -8.14 -4.44 6.88
N LEU A 100 -9.44 -4.66 6.62
CA LEU A 100 -9.91 -5.54 5.56
C LEU A 100 -9.49 -5.04 4.18
N ILE A 101 -9.72 -3.74 3.91
CA ILE A 101 -9.33 -3.13 2.63
C ILE A 101 -7.81 -3.21 2.44
N HIS A 102 -7.05 -2.91 3.49
CA HIS A 102 -5.60 -2.97 3.44
C HIS A 102 -5.09 -4.40 3.20
N LEU A 103 -5.65 -5.40 3.90
CA LEU A 103 -5.30 -6.81 3.70
C LEU A 103 -5.61 -7.28 2.28
N GLU A 104 -6.81 -6.98 1.77
CA GLU A 104 -7.22 -7.35 0.41
C GLU A 104 -6.36 -6.68 -0.65
N PHE A 105 -6.07 -5.38 -0.48
CA PHE A 105 -5.19 -4.64 -1.35
C PHE A 105 -3.78 -5.25 -1.38
N MET A 106 -3.19 -5.48 -0.21
CA MET A 106 -1.83 -6.03 -0.09
C MET A 106 -1.74 -7.45 -0.67
N ARG A 107 -2.76 -8.28 -0.43
CA ARG A 107 -2.86 -9.62 -1.04
C ARG A 107 -2.90 -9.53 -2.57
N ASN A 108 -3.80 -8.71 -3.11
CA ASN A 108 -3.95 -8.54 -4.55
C ASN A 108 -2.69 -7.98 -5.19
N MET A 109 -2.05 -7.00 -4.53
CA MET A 109 -0.78 -6.44 -4.97
C MET A 109 0.33 -7.50 -5.00
N ARG A 110 0.45 -8.33 -3.95
CA ARG A 110 1.42 -9.42 -3.92
C ARG A 110 1.21 -10.42 -5.06
N MET A 111 -0.04 -10.76 -5.37
CA MET A 111 -0.34 -11.64 -6.51
C MET A 111 0.08 -11.01 -7.84
N ALA A 112 -0.19 -9.72 -8.03
CA ALA A 112 0.26 -8.98 -9.21
C ALA A 112 1.80 -8.93 -9.31
N MET A 113 2.50 -8.59 -8.22
CA MET A 113 3.97 -8.54 -8.19
C MET A 113 4.62 -9.91 -8.42
N SER A 114 4.02 -10.99 -7.91
CA SER A 114 4.47 -12.36 -8.20
C SER A 114 4.41 -12.63 -9.70
N ARG A 115 3.31 -12.25 -10.36
CA ARG A 115 3.17 -12.38 -11.81
C ARG A 115 4.18 -11.52 -12.58
N ASP A 116 4.38 -10.27 -12.14
CA ASP A 116 5.39 -9.38 -12.71
C ASP A 116 6.79 -9.98 -12.62
N SER A 117 7.15 -10.54 -11.46
CA SER A 117 8.47 -11.13 -11.23
C SER A 117 8.76 -12.28 -12.21
N GLN A 118 7.76 -13.10 -12.52
CA GLN A 118 7.90 -14.20 -13.49
C GLN A 118 8.18 -13.67 -14.89
N ILE A 119 7.46 -12.64 -15.32
CA ILE A 119 7.59 -12.07 -16.66
C ILE A 119 8.90 -11.30 -16.80
N LEU A 120 9.28 -10.53 -15.77
CA LEU A 120 10.54 -9.80 -15.72
C LEU A 120 11.74 -10.74 -15.71
N PHE A 121 11.68 -11.83 -14.93
CA PHE A 121 12.73 -12.84 -14.91
C PHE A 121 12.90 -13.49 -16.28
N LYS A 122 11.80 -13.90 -16.91
CA LYS A 122 11.81 -14.47 -18.27
C LYS A 122 12.39 -13.50 -19.29
N ALA A 123 12.01 -12.22 -19.22
CA ALA A 123 12.50 -11.17 -20.11
C ALA A 123 13.99 -10.84 -19.92
N ALA A 124 14.49 -10.95 -18.68
CA ALA A 124 15.90 -10.75 -18.36
C ALA A 124 16.79 -11.87 -18.91
N CYS A 125 16.28 -13.10 -18.95
CA CYS A 125 16.99 -14.24 -19.54
C CYS A 125 16.93 -14.23 -21.08
N ASP A 126 15.74 -14.11 -21.66
CA ASP A 126 15.55 -14.10 -23.12
C ASP A 126 14.26 -13.37 -23.51
N LEU A 127 14.42 -12.20 -24.12
CA LEU A 127 13.30 -11.36 -24.57
C LEU A 127 12.51 -12.03 -25.71
N THR A 128 13.13 -12.88 -26.53
CA THR A 128 12.47 -13.55 -27.66
C THR A 128 11.60 -14.72 -27.21
N SER A 129 11.82 -15.24 -26.00
CA SER A 129 11.04 -16.31 -25.41
C SER A 129 9.65 -15.85 -24.91
N LEU A 130 9.40 -14.53 -24.85
CA LEU A 130 8.12 -13.99 -24.40
C LEU A 130 7.05 -14.19 -25.46
N THR A 131 5.88 -14.62 -25.00
CA THR A 131 4.68 -14.60 -25.83
C THR A 131 4.24 -13.15 -26.10
N GLU A 132 3.52 -12.92 -27.19
CA GLU A 132 2.99 -11.58 -27.54
C GLU A 132 2.18 -10.96 -26.39
N ARG A 133 1.39 -11.78 -25.69
CA ARG A 133 0.61 -11.34 -24.51
C ARG A 133 1.49 -10.92 -23.33
N GLU A 134 2.55 -11.66 -23.07
CA GLU A 134 3.52 -11.33 -22.00
C GLU A 134 4.31 -10.08 -22.35
N TYR A 135 4.65 -9.89 -23.64
CA TYR A 135 5.35 -8.71 -24.12
C TYR A 135 4.48 -7.45 -23.99
N ASP A 136 3.21 -7.52 -24.37
CA ASP A 136 2.25 -6.43 -24.19
C ASP A 136 2.02 -6.10 -22.72
N TYR A 137 1.96 -7.12 -21.86
CA TYR A 137 1.90 -6.94 -20.43
C TYR A 137 3.16 -6.26 -19.89
N LEU A 138 4.35 -6.74 -20.27
CA LEU A 138 5.64 -6.17 -19.91
C LEU A 138 5.73 -4.68 -20.27
N LYS A 139 5.28 -4.32 -21.47
CA LYS A 139 5.23 -2.93 -21.95
C LYS A 139 4.37 -2.04 -21.05
N LYS A 140 3.26 -2.56 -20.51
CA LYS A 140 2.38 -1.83 -19.59
C LYS A 140 2.98 -1.73 -18.19
N ILE A 141 3.46 -2.83 -17.62
CA ILE A 141 3.93 -2.85 -16.23
C ILE A 141 5.15 -1.94 -16.01
N ARG A 142 6.03 -1.83 -17.02
CA ARG A 142 7.22 -0.98 -16.94
C ARG A 142 6.91 0.50 -16.63
N GLY A 143 5.75 0.98 -17.05
CA GLY A 143 5.29 2.35 -16.75
C GLY A 143 4.97 2.60 -15.28
N TYR A 144 4.67 1.55 -14.51
CA TYR A 144 4.30 1.66 -13.10
C TYR A 144 5.49 1.55 -12.14
N TYR A 145 6.68 1.16 -12.61
CA TYR A 145 7.92 1.13 -11.81
C TYR A 145 8.64 2.49 -11.80
N THR A 146 7.90 3.59 -11.65
CA THR A 146 8.48 4.94 -11.52
C THR A 146 8.71 5.29 -10.04
N PRO A 147 9.73 6.10 -9.70
CA PRO A 147 9.93 6.52 -8.31
C PRO A 147 8.70 7.20 -7.70
N SER A 148 7.95 7.97 -8.49
CA SER A 148 6.69 8.58 -8.06
C SER A 148 5.62 7.54 -7.70
N ALA A 149 5.44 6.52 -8.52
CA ALA A 149 4.49 5.44 -8.25
C ALA A 149 4.87 4.63 -7.01
N LEU A 150 6.17 4.47 -6.72
CA LEU A 150 6.64 3.82 -5.49
C LEU A 150 6.33 4.65 -4.24
N ILE A 151 6.47 5.98 -4.31
CA ILE A 151 6.09 6.88 -3.21
C ILE A 151 4.57 6.87 -2.99
N GLU A 152 3.79 6.86 -4.06
CA GLU A 152 2.33 6.75 -3.98
C GLU A 152 1.89 5.41 -3.39
N LEU A 153 2.56 4.33 -3.76
CA LEU A 153 2.33 3.00 -3.18
C LEU A 153 2.65 3.00 -1.69
N ASP A 154 3.80 3.55 -1.29
CA ASP A 154 4.20 3.65 0.12
C ASP A 154 3.14 4.38 0.96
N ARG A 155 2.65 5.51 0.44
CA ARG A 155 1.54 6.28 1.04
C ARG A 155 0.24 5.48 1.11
N ALA A 156 -0.08 4.68 0.10
CA ALA A 156 -1.27 3.84 0.10
C ALA A 156 -1.17 2.67 1.09
N THR A 157 0.03 2.13 1.32
CA THR A 157 0.27 1.00 2.24
C THR A 157 0.39 1.43 3.70
N ALA A 158 0.82 2.66 3.97
CA ALA A 158 0.99 3.17 5.32
C ALA A 158 0.35 4.56 5.47
N PRO A 159 -0.98 4.67 5.38
CA PRO A 159 -1.67 5.96 5.49
C PRO A 159 -1.45 6.62 6.85
N GLU A 160 -1.26 5.83 7.92
CA GLU A 160 -1.02 6.37 9.28
C GLU A 160 0.37 7.00 9.43
N LEU A 161 1.38 6.55 8.68
CA LEU A 161 2.72 7.16 8.68
C LEU A 161 2.79 8.42 7.81
N ALA A 162 1.81 8.64 6.93
CA ALA A 162 1.84 9.75 5.99
C ALA A 162 1.56 11.12 6.64
N ASP A 163 0.92 11.14 7.83
CA ASP A 163 0.61 12.37 8.58
C ASP A 163 1.81 12.93 9.37
N ASP A 164 2.86 12.13 9.56
CA ASP A 164 4.14 12.59 10.14
C ASP A 164 4.97 13.31 9.07
N GLY A 165 4.41 14.40 8.54
CA GLY A 165 5.13 15.44 7.82
C GLY A 165 6.13 14.91 6.81
N SER A 166 5.69 14.05 5.88
CA SER A 166 6.47 13.68 4.70
C SER A 166 6.97 14.98 4.09
N VAL A 167 8.26 15.26 4.30
CA VAL A 167 8.96 16.44 3.84
C VAL A 167 8.87 16.38 2.33
N MET A 168 7.83 17.00 1.78
CA MET A 168 7.89 17.58 0.45
C MET A 168 9.07 18.52 0.54
N ALA A 169 10.25 18.02 0.19
CA ALA A 169 11.44 18.82 0.03
C ALA A 169 11.10 19.80 -1.08
N GLN A 170 10.51 20.94 -0.69
CA GLN A 170 10.45 22.11 -1.54
C GLN A 170 11.89 22.48 -1.74
N LEU A 171 12.46 22.05 -2.87
CA LEU A 171 13.75 22.50 -3.33
C LEU A 171 13.60 24.00 -3.65
N THR A 172 13.69 24.85 -2.64
CA THR A 172 13.73 26.30 -2.79
C THR A 172 15.15 26.65 -3.20
N VAL A 173 15.38 26.74 -4.50
CA VAL A 173 16.66 27.26 -5.02
C VAL A 173 16.71 28.76 -4.72
N LYS A 174 17.37 29.14 -3.63
CA LYS A 174 17.61 30.55 -3.29
C LYS A 174 18.73 31.11 -4.18
N ILE A 175 18.43 32.16 -4.93
CA ILE A 175 19.40 32.88 -5.78
C ILE A 175 19.77 34.17 -5.03
N GLY A 176 20.76 34.10 -4.15
CA GLY A 176 21.15 35.24 -3.30
C GLY A 176 20.26 35.42 -2.06
N LYS A 177 20.27 36.63 -1.48
CA LYS A 177 19.59 36.98 -0.21
C LYS A 177 18.10 37.37 -0.34
N GLU A 178 17.49 37.18 -1.50
CA GLU A 178 16.09 37.58 -1.73
C GLU A 178 15.24 36.37 -2.12
N ASP A 179 14.14 36.19 -1.39
CA ASP A 179 13.11 35.19 -1.70
C ASP A 179 12.21 35.75 -2.83
N ILE A 180 12.14 35.04 -3.95
CA ILE A 180 11.39 35.47 -5.14
C ILE A 180 10.08 34.69 -5.22
N GLU A 181 8.97 35.31 -4.82
CA GLU A 181 7.66 34.65 -4.79
C GLU A 181 7.01 34.55 -6.20
N ASP A 182 7.29 35.50 -7.10
CA ASP A 182 6.65 35.63 -8.41
C ASP A 182 7.20 34.71 -9.52
N GLU A 183 6.32 34.13 -10.33
CA GLU A 183 6.66 33.20 -11.42
C GLU A 183 7.54 33.85 -12.51
N TYR A 184 7.35 35.14 -12.76
CA TYR A 184 8.20 35.92 -13.68
C TYR A 184 9.62 36.09 -13.13
N GLY A 185 9.75 36.32 -11.82
CA GLY A 185 11.02 36.42 -11.12
C GLY A 185 11.80 35.10 -11.12
N ARG A 186 11.11 33.95 -11.01
CA ARG A 186 11.74 32.63 -11.12
C ARG A 186 12.36 32.38 -12.50
N ARG A 187 11.68 32.79 -13.58
CA ARG A 187 12.21 32.63 -14.95
C ARG A 187 13.39 33.56 -15.22
N ALA A 188 13.35 34.80 -14.73
CA ALA A 188 14.47 35.73 -14.86
C ALA A 188 15.68 35.28 -14.01
N GLY A 189 15.44 34.84 -12.76
CA GLY A 189 16.46 34.29 -11.89
C GLY A 189 17.11 33.02 -12.46
N ALA A 190 16.33 32.11 -13.02
CA ALA A 190 16.85 30.90 -13.66
C ALA A 190 17.75 31.22 -14.87
N ARG A 191 17.41 32.24 -15.67
CA ARG A 191 18.26 32.70 -16.78
C ARG A 191 19.57 33.30 -16.30
N ALA A 192 19.51 34.15 -15.27
CA ALA A 192 20.70 34.73 -14.65
C ALA A 192 21.60 33.67 -13.99
N LEU A 193 21.02 32.62 -13.40
CA LEU A 193 21.76 31.47 -12.87
C LEU A 193 22.45 30.68 -13.98
N LEU A 194 21.75 30.36 -15.06
CA LEU A 194 22.33 29.65 -16.21
C LEU A 194 23.49 30.43 -16.85
N GLU A 195 23.38 31.76 -16.88
CA GLU A 195 24.44 32.63 -17.37
C GLU A 195 25.66 32.65 -16.43
N LYS A 196 25.44 32.68 -15.11
CA LYS A 196 26.52 32.54 -14.11
C LYS A 196 27.18 31.15 -14.14
N PHE A 197 26.40 30.08 -14.31
CA PHE A 197 26.92 28.71 -14.47
C PHE A 197 27.74 28.53 -15.75
N ARG A 198 27.40 29.27 -16.82
CA ARG A 198 28.19 29.27 -18.06
C ARG A 198 29.57 29.89 -17.90
N VAL A 199 29.75 30.75 -16.89
CA VAL A 199 30.97 31.53 -16.63
C VAL A 199 31.81 30.93 -15.49
N GLN A 200 31.20 30.23 -14.53
CA GLN A 200 31.89 29.62 -13.39
C GLN A 200 31.56 28.13 -13.27
N VAL A 201 32.49 27.28 -13.74
CA VAL A 201 32.57 25.87 -13.32
C VAL A 201 33.08 25.87 -11.88
N GLY A 202 32.14 25.87 -10.93
CA GLY A 202 32.44 25.80 -9.50
C GLY A 202 31.32 26.41 -8.68
N VAL A 203 30.26 25.64 -8.44
CA VAL A 203 29.21 26.02 -7.48
C VAL A 203 29.22 25.01 -6.34
N GLU A 204 29.43 25.51 -5.14
CA GLU A 204 29.26 24.78 -3.88
C GLU A 204 27.77 24.69 -3.56
N VAL A 205 27.30 23.48 -3.28
CA VAL A 205 25.93 23.19 -2.89
C VAL A 205 25.90 23.05 -1.37
N GLU A 206 25.33 24.04 -0.68
CA GLU A 206 25.04 23.94 0.76
C GLU A 206 23.66 23.29 0.94
N VAL A 207 23.63 22.04 1.41
CA VAL A 207 22.41 21.35 1.83
C VAL A 207 22.21 21.63 3.31
N LYS A 208 21.28 22.53 3.66
CA LYS A 208 20.84 22.69 5.05
C LYS A 208 19.63 21.79 5.29
N SER A 209 19.86 20.67 5.96
CA SER A 209 18.80 19.88 6.58
C SER A 209 18.54 20.44 7.98
N GLU A 210 17.43 21.16 8.16
CA GLU A 210 16.94 21.46 9.51
C GLU A 210 16.15 20.25 10.02
N THR A 211 16.76 19.43 10.88
CA THR A 211 16.05 18.48 11.74
C THR A 211 15.42 19.26 12.88
N LYS A 212 14.10 19.46 12.82
CA LYS A 212 13.33 19.85 14.01
C LYS A 212 12.89 18.58 14.73
N ASP A 213 13.79 18.05 15.56
CA ASP A 213 13.40 17.08 16.58
C ASP A 213 12.61 17.82 17.65
N SER A 214 11.28 17.75 17.55
CA SER A 214 10.38 18.17 18.62
C SER A 214 10.31 17.06 19.67
N VAL A 215 11.34 16.91 20.48
CA VAL A 215 11.23 16.29 21.81
C VAL A 215 12.08 17.08 22.81
N ASN A 216 11.38 17.86 23.64
CA ASN A 216 11.89 18.49 24.88
C ASN A 216 13.02 19.53 24.75
N GLY A 217 12.68 20.73 24.27
CA GLY A 217 12.96 21.98 24.98
C GLY A 217 14.39 22.35 25.39
N ASN A 218 15.45 21.78 24.80
CA ASN A 218 16.83 22.24 24.99
C ASN A 218 17.59 22.20 23.66
N ILE A 219 18.09 23.36 23.23
CA ILE A 219 18.88 23.55 22.02
C ILE A 219 20.30 23.02 22.28
N ILE A 220 20.72 22.00 21.54
CA ILE A 220 22.11 21.55 21.48
C ILE A 220 22.64 21.93 20.10
N GLU A 221 23.56 22.90 20.02
CA GLU A 221 24.23 23.30 18.79
C GLU A 221 25.17 22.16 18.34
N GLY A 222 24.87 21.54 17.19
CA GLY A 222 25.71 20.52 16.56
C GLY A 222 26.58 21.12 15.46
N GLU A 223 27.89 20.91 15.57
CA GLU A 223 28.94 21.41 14.68
C GLU A 223 28.73 21.05 13.19
N ALA A 224 28.95 22.04 12.32
CA ALA A 224 29.00 21.86 10.87
C ALA A 224 30.26 21.08 10.47
N LYS A 225 30.10 19.91 9.85
CA LYS A 225 31.20 19.22 9.16
C LYS A 225 31.32 19.73 7.72
N GLU A 226 32.38 20.50 7.49
CA GLU A 226 32.85 20.93 6.18
C GLU A 226 33.41 19.72 5.41
N VAL A 227 32.87 19.43 4.23
CA VAL A 227 33.42 18.41 3.30
C VAL A 227 33.89 19.13 2.04
N THR A 228 35.13 19.59 2.04
CA THR A 228 35.82 20.11 0.86
C THR A 228 36.24 18.95 -0.06
N ARG A 229 35.76 18.93 -1.31
CA ARG A 229 36.31 18.10 -2.38
C ARG A 229 37.24 18.93 -3.27
N THR A 230 38.52 18.61 -3.27
CA THR A 230 39.52 19.19 -4.17
C THR A 230 39.34 18.65 -5.60
N PRO A 231 39.42 19.48 -6.65
CA PRO A 231 39.35 18.99 -8.04
C PRO A 231 40.63 18.26 -8.44
N ALA A 232 40.45 17.16 -9.20
CA ALA A 232 41.50 16.28 -9.68
C ALA A 232 42.47 17.02 -10.63
N SER A 233 43.76 16.99 -10.29
CA SER A 233 44.86 17.42 -11.15
C SER A 233 44.98 16.51 -12.37
N ALA A 234 45.21 17.13 -13.53
CA ALA A 234 45.48 16.49 -14.81
C ALA A 234 46.62 15.45 -14.71
N VAL A 235 46.34 14.24 -15.23
CA VAL A 235 47.34 13.21 -15.49
C VAL A 235 47.90 13.48 -16.88
N THR A 236 49.17 13.88 -16.95
CA THR A 236 49.96 13.91 -18.18
C THR A 236 50.74 12.61 -18.31
N ASP A 237 50.49 11.86 -19.39
CA ASP A 237 51.24 10.66 -19.77
C ASP A 237 52.69 10.99 -20.15
N PRO A 238 53.69 10.17 -19.78
CA PRO A 238 55.02 10.24 -20.37
C PRO A 238 55.16 9.27 -21.55
N VAL A 239 55.85 9.78 -22.58
CA VAL A 239 56.37 9.11 -23.79
C VAL A 239 57.45 8.08 -23.44
#